data_AF-A0A0B7JZY2-F1
#
_entry.id   AF-A0A0B7JZY2-F1
#
_cell.length_a   1.000
_cell.length_b   1.000
_cell.length_c   1.000
_cell.angle_alpha   90.00
_cell.angle_beta   90.00
_cell.angle_gamma   90.00
#
_symmetry.space_group_name_H-M   'P 1'
#
loop_
_entity.id
_entity.type
_entity.pdbx_description
1 polymer ?
#
loop_
_entity_poly.entity_id
_entity_poly.type
_entity_poly.pdbx_seq_one_letter_code
_entity_poly.pdbx_strand_id
1 'polypeptide(L)'
;MVSLQTVVIAGIHYLIHPQKLGTITAIINPDSILPVTLLATHEIFSDDLEALLAGLDAVDDVFIPAFGSVLVEKAAENDRHADPSKLGITRDIFQLNSSDSLLQGFNDLPSGPYILHGPNLYQAWRLYEDEYDAFVFGVISEDVNAPEQFRVLNALSTNGLHKSIPVPSRLYHRHPSPSKPLSGVRVSICDSASLEGVGTTLSSASWELLHPEPAEESAHFVRRLIDLGAVIVGKTKVPPMESGQEWVDVPAPWNPRADGYQRADDSSPGAVTAVAGYPWLQHALGEHVVGALANTAMPGGVYSLRLPLPTVPKLEDIPRPEGVEIISRELQSLHEVAQAVLGPGSPESERPQANRLLYLTDLSPELPTEQSKSFEKLISVLESALKLKAEYTSLAALWASQPPNGFGDVSLGDFMKLAPFRSLCYREAQKYRQFQKDYREKFHREAFVERNTRFRWDYGDKVTEDQNILDLSHIGVLRSWFHDTILNGNPTTLVVFPRGVSQPQYRRDKLDDPKVIEGLTYELLPVLLDSPHLVLPFDQVPFESIISGRAEQLPVSASIIGGDSWTDLIQTVDGALKSAGWPTELSVGRLALPLAERSILEATLGEAQAEL
;
A
#
# COMPACT_ATOMS: atom_id res chain seq x y z
N MET A 1 8.51 -29.83 7.05
CA MET A 1 8.21 -28.93 5.93
C MET A 1 7.64 -29.75 4.78
N VAL A 2 6.41 -29.43 4.36
CA VAL A 2 5.85 -29.96 3.11
C VAL A 2 6.56 -29.26 1.94
N SER A 3 7.07 -30.04 0.98
CA SER A 3 7.68 -29.51 -0.24
C SER A 3 6.61 -28.75 -1.03
N LEU A 4 6.92 -27.51 -1.44
CA LEU A 4 6.03 -26.76 -2.33
C LEU A 4 6.14 -27.33 -3.74
N GLN A 5 5.00 -27.46 -4.41
CA GLN A 5 4.90 -27.97 -5.77
C GLN A 5 4.32 -26.91 -6.68
N THR A 6 4.97 -26.68 -7.81
CA THR A 6 4.50 -25.74 -8.82
C THR A 6 4.19 -26.49 -10.11
N VAL A 7 3.27 -25.94 -10.90
CA VAL A 7 2.86 -26.49 -12.19
C VAL A 7 2.64 -25.35 -13.19
N VAL A 8 2.83 -25.64 -14.48
CA VAL A 8 2.50 -24.73 -15.57
C VAL A 8 1.20 -25.19 -16.21
N ILE A 9 0.18 -24.33 -16.20
CA ILE A 9 -1.12 -24.58 -16.83
C ILE A 9 -1.30 -23.51 -17.91
N ALA A 10 -1.38 -23.93 -19.17
CA ALA A 10 -1.52 -23.05 -20.34
C ALA A 10 -0.49 -21.89 -20.37
N GLY A 11 0.75 -22.14 -19.95
CA GLY A 11 1.83 -21.15 -19.92
C GLY A 11 1.86 -20.25 -18.69
N ILE A 12 0.94 -20.41 -17.74
CA ILE A 12 0.91 -19.67 -16.48
C ILE A 12 1.40 -20.57 -15.34
N HIS A 13 2.23 -20.01 -14.46
CA HIS A 13 2.75 -20.71 -13.30
C HIS A 13 1.76 -20.67 -12.13
N TYR A 14 1.54 -21.83 -11.52
CA TYR A 14 0.71 -21.98 -10.34
C TYR A 14 1.48 -22.72 -9.25
N LEU A 15 1.24 -22.32 -8.01
CA LEU A 15 1.52 -23.09 -6.82
C LEU A 15 0.30 -23.98 -6.53
N ILE A 16 0.56 -25.26 -6.30
CA ILE A 16 -0.39 -26.18 -5.68
C ILE A 16 -0.28 -25.93 -4.17
N HIS A 17 -1.29 -25.29 -3.58
CA HIS A 17 -1.26 -24.98 -2.14
C HIS A 17 -1.04 -26.27 -1.32
N PRO A 18 -0.18 -26.28 -0.28
CA PRO A 18 0.17 -27.53 0.43
C PRO A 18 -0.99 -28.16 1.21
N GLN A 19 -1.99 -27.37 1.61
CA GLN A 19 -3.15 -27.87 2.36
C GLN A 19 -4.10 -28.65 1.43
N LYS A 20 -4.21 -29.95 1.69
CA LYS A 20 -5.22 -30.81 1.05
C LYS A 20 -6.61 -30.39 1.49
N LEU A 21 -7.48 -30.09 0.53
CA LEU A 21 -8.86 -29.70 0.76
C LEU A 21 -9.87 -30.82 0.54
N GLY A 22 -9.48 -31.89 -0.15
CA GLY A 22 -10.33 -33.07 -0.30
C GLY A 22 -9.80 -34.12 -1.24
N THR A 23 -10.63 -35.13 -1.50
CA THR A 23 -10.31 -36.26 -2.37
C THR A 23 -11.49 -36.54 -3.28
N ILE A 24 -11.24 -36.77 -4.58
CA ILE A 24 -12.28 -37.23 -5.50
C ILE A 24 -12.51 -38.74 -5.40
N THR A 25 -13.67 -39.21 -5.86
CA THR A 25 -14.04 -40.63 -5.88
C THR A 25 -13.47 -41.38 -7.09
N ALA A 26 -13.13 -40.67 -8.17
CA ALA A 26 -12.62 -41.28 -9.38
C ALA A 26 -11.16 -41.78 -9.20
N ILE A 27 -10.85 -42.90 -9.86
CA ILE A 27 -9.50 -43.47 -9.87
C ILE A 27 -8.72 -42.81 -11.01
N ILE A 28 -7.82 -41.89 -10.65
CA ILE A 28 -6.89 -41.24 -11.57
C ILE A 28 -5.44 -41.60 -11.22
N ASN A 29 -4.53 -41.35 -12.16
CA ASN A 29 -3.11 -41.61 -11.95
C ASN A 29 -2.61 -40.79 -10.73
N PRO A 30 -1.94 -41.39 -9.73
CA PRO A 30 -1.40 -40.65 -8.59
C PRO A 30 -0.50 -39.46 -8.95
N ASP A 31 0.18 -39.53 -10.09
CA ASP A 31 1.08 -38.47 -10.57
C ASP A 31 0.38 -37.44 -11.48
N SER A 32 -0.93 -37.58 -11.74
CA SER A 32 -1.63 -36.62 -12.60
C SER A 32 -1.80 -35.28 -11.91
N ILE A 33 -1.50 -34.20 -12.63
CA ILE A 33 -1.80 -32.84 -12.22
C ILE A 33 -2.83 -32.26 -13.20
N LEU A 34 -4.04 -31.99 -12.72
CA LEU A 34 -5.15 -31.54 -13.55
C LEU A 34 -5.72 -30.21 -13.03
N PRO A 35 -5.81 -29.16 -13.88
CA PRO A 35 -6.60 -27.99 -13.55
C PRO A 35 -8.09 -28.35 -13.61
N VAL A 36 -8.83 -28.03 -12.57
CA VAL A 36 -10.26 -28.33 -12.46
C VAL A 36 -11.06 -27.16 -11.93
N THR A 37 -12.35 -27.10 -12.24
CA THR A 37 -13.28 -26.16 -11.60
C THR A 37 -14.15 -26.90 -10.60
N LEU A 38 -14.09 -26.52 -9.31
CA LEU A 38 -15.02 -27.03 -8.31
C LEU A 38 -16.33 -26.24 -8.41
N LEU A 39 -17.45 -26.95 -8.55
CA LEU A 39 -18.79 -26.36 -8.69
C LEU A 39 -19.81 -27.18 -7.91
N ALA A 40 -20.86 -26.53 -7.41
CA ALA A 40 -22.02 -27.21 -6.85
C ALA A 40 -22.84 -27.92 -7.94
N THR A 41 -23.60 -28.94 -7.55
CA THR A 41 -24.45 -29.73 -8.48
C THR A 41 -25.35 -28.84 -9.34
N HIS A 42 -26.04 -27.86 -8.74
CA HIS A 42 -26.93 -26.95 -9.48
C HIS A 42 -26.19 -26.00 -10.43
N GLU A 43 -24.92 -25.70 -10.18
CA GLU A 43 -24.08 -24.87 -11.07
C GLU A 43 -23.66 -25.68 -12.31
N ILE A 44 -23.22 -26.93 -12.11
CA ILE A 44 -22.79 -27.85 -13.18
C ILE A 44 -23.94 -28.15 -14.14
N PHE A 45 -25.13 -28.41 -13.61
CA PHE A 45 -26.30 -28.81 -14.40
C PHE A 45 -27.24 -27.64 -14.73
N SER A 46 -26.75 -26.41 -14.65
CA SER A 46 -27.47 -25.22 -15.13
C SER A 46 -27.41 -25.11 -16.66
N ASP A 47 -28.44 -24.53 -17.28
CA ASP A 47 -28.45 -24.24 -18.72
C ASP A 47 -27.38 -23.19 -19.13
N ASP A 48 -26.82 -22.48 -18.14
CA ASP A 48 -25.90 -21.35 -18.31
C ASP A 48 -24.45 -21.66 -17.87
N LEU A 49 -24.05 -22.94 -17.79
CA LEU A 49 -22.70 -23.33 -17.33
C LEU A 49 -21.56 -22.59 -18.08
N GLU A 50 -21.66 -22.43 -19.40
CA GLU A 50 -20.64 -21.69 -20.17
C GLU A 50 -20.58 -20.22 -19.78
N ALA A 51 -21.74 -19.60 -19.52
CA ALA A 51 -21.80 -18.22 -19.06
C ALA A 51 -21.24 -18.08 -17.63
N LEU A 52 -21.47 -19.08 -16.77
CA LEU A 52 -20.84 -19.14 -15.45
C LEU A 52 -19.32 -19.20 -15.56
N LEU A 53 -18.76 -20.13 -16.35
CA LEU A 53 -17.31 -20.25 -16.53
C LEU A 53 -16.69 -18.98 -17.14
N ALA A 54 -17.36 -18.37 -18.12
CA ALA A 54 -16.94 -17.08 -18.68
C ALA A 54 -17.02 -15.95 -17.63
N GLY A 55 -18.00 -15.99 -16.72
CA GLY A 55 -18.11 -15.07 -15.60
C GLY A 55 -16.95 -15.23 -14.62
N LEU A 56 -16.53 -16.46 -14.31
CA LEU A 56 -15.37 -16.72 -13.45
C LEU A 56 -14.08 -16.14 -14.06
N ASP A 57 -13.86 -16.32 -15.37
CA ASP A 57 -12.73 -15.76 -16.12
C ASP A 57 -12.73 -14.23 -16.16
N ALA A 58 -13.91 -13.61 -16.16
CA ALA A 58 -14.04 -12.16 -16.21
C ALA A 58 -13.71 -11.46 -14.87
N VAL A 59 -13.92 -12.13 -13.73
CA VAL A 59 -13.78 -11.53 -12.39
C VAL A 59 -12.54 -11.99 -11.63
N ASP A 60 -11.86 -13.04 -12.11
CA ASP A 60 -10.69 -13.62 -11.47
C ASP A 60 -9.48 -13.62 -12.40
N ASP A 61 -8.29 -13.47 -11.82
CA ASP A 61 -7.03 -13.48 -12.56
C ASP A 61 -6.20 -14.75 -12.30
N VAL A 62 -6.73 -15.70 -11.52
CA VAL A 62 -6.16 -17.02 -11.28
C VAL A 62 -6.85 -18.06 -12.15
N PHE A 63 -8.18 -18.02 -12.22
CA PHE A 63 -8.96 -18.79 -13.18
C PHE A 63 -8.56 -18.42 -14.61
N ILE A 64 -8.47 -19.43 -15.47
CA ILE A 64 -8.31 -19.31 -16.92
C ILE A 64 -9.13 -20.41 -17.58
N PRO A 65 -9.48 -20.31 -18.88
CA PRO A 65 -10.33 -21.29 -19.55
C PRO A 65 -9.85 -22.75 -19.45
N ALA A 66 -8.55 -22.98 -19.23
CA ALA A 66 -8.00 -24.32 -19.02
C ALA A 66 -8.60 -25.04 -17.80
N PHE A 67 -8.97 -24.32 -16.73
CA PHE A 67 -9.64 -24.89 -15.55
C PHE A 67 -11.06 -25.38 -15.85
N GLY A 68 -11.69 -24.86 -16.91
CA GLY A 68 -13.04 -25.25 -17.31
C GLY A 68 -13.12 -26.56 -18.09
N SER A 69 -12.02 -27.29 -18.29
CA SER A 69 -12.02 -28.55 -19.07
C SER A 69 -12.53 -29.75 -18.27
N VAL A 70 -12.28 -29.75 -16.96
CA VAL A 70 -12.66 -30.81 -16.02
C VAL A 70 -13.38 -30.17 -14.85
N LEU A 71 -14.52 -30.73 -14.47
CA LEU A 71 -15.34 -30.23 -13.37
C LEU A 71 -15.28 -31.20 -12.19
N VAL A 72 -15.28 -30.65 -10.98
CA VAL A 72 -15.44 -31.43 -9.75
C VAL A 72 -16.74 -30.99 -9.10
N GLU A 73 -17.64 -31.95 -8.90
CA GLU A 73 -18.91 -31.76 -8.20
C GLU A 73 -18.69 -31.81 -6.68
N LYS A 74 -19.09 -30.74 -5.99
CA LYS A 74 -19.36 -30.74 -4.54
C LYS A 74 -20.86 -30.93 -4.28
N ALA A 75 -21.27 -32.19 -4.13
CA ALA A 75 -22.68 -32.52 -3.90
C ALA A 75 -23.13 -32.14 -2.49
N ALA A 76 -24.27 -31.46 -2.35
CA ALA A 76 -24.93 -31.30 -1.05
C ALA A 76 -25.54 -32.63 -0.59
N GLU A 77 -25.68 -32.85 0.73
CA GLU A 77 -26.21 -34.11 1.30
C GLU A 77 -27.56 -34.57 0.74
N ASN A 78 -28.35 -33.66 0.14
CA ASN A 78 -29.69 -33.91 -0.38
C ASN A 78 -29.80 -33.82 -1.92
N ASP A 79 -28.72 -33.57 -2.65
CA ASP A 79 -28.79 -33.45 -4.11
C ASP A 79 -28.87 -34.84 -4.76
N ARG A 80 -29.91 -35.05 -5.57
CA ARG A 80 -30.06 -36.25 -6.40
C ARG A 80 -29.10 -36.13 -7.57
N HIS A 81 -28.18 -37.09 -7.71
CA HIS A 81 -27.27 -37.17 -8.85
C HIS A 81 -28.05 -37.09 -10.17
N ALA A 82 -27.86 -35.98 -10.90
CA ALA A 82 -28.31 -35.86 -12.26
C ALA A 82 -27.38 -36.68 -13.16
N ASP A 83 -27.94 -37.36 -14.15
CA ASP A 83 -27.18 -38.13 -15.14
C ASP A 83 -26.55 -37.15 -16.15
N PRO A 84 -25.20 -36.99 -16.17
CA PRO A 84 -24.52 -36.01 -17.03
C PRO A 84 -24.82 -36.22 -18.52
N SER A 85 -25.12 -37.47 -18.91
CA SER A 85 -25.40 -37.84 -20.29
C SER A 85 -26.73 -37.29 -20.82
N LYS A 86 -27.63 -36.81 -19.94
CA LYS A 86 -28.93 -36.25 -20.31
C LYS A 86 -28.93 -34.75 -20.61
N LEU A 87 -27.83 -34.04 -20.31
CA LEU A 87 -27.72 -32.57 -20.43
C LEU A 87 -26.72 -32.11 -21.49
N GLY A 88 -26.13 -33.02 -22.27
CA GLY A 88 -25.22 -32.66 -23.36
C GLY A 88 -23.84 -32.13 -22.92
N ILE A 89 -23.47 -32.31 -21.66
CA ILE A 89 -22.16 -31.91 -21.13
C ILE A 89 -21.08 -32.86 -21.68
N THR A 90 -20.12 -32.33 -22.42
CA THR A 90 -19.02 -33.08 -23.06
C THR A 90 -17.74 -33.14 -22.22
N ARG A 91 -17.77 -32.62 -20.98
CA ARG A 91 -16.63 -32.52 -20.07
C ARG A 91 -16.59 -33.68 -19.08
N ASP A 92 -15.39 -34.02 -18.63
CA ASP A 92 -15.22 -34.94 -17.50
C ASP A 92 -15.72 -34.29 -16.20
N ILE A 93 -16.58 -35.00 -15.48
CA ILE A 93 -17.09 -34.60 -14.17
C ILE A 93 -16.66 -35.64 -13.15
N PHE A 94 -15.88 -35.22 -12.16
CA PHE A 94 -15.53 -36.03 -10.99
C PHE A 94 -16.36 -35.60 -9.79
N GLN A 95 -16.49 -36.48 -8.80
CA GLN A 95 -17.21 -36.19 -7.57
C GLN A 95 -16.25 -36.10 -6.40
N LEU A 96 -16.43 -35.09 -5.56
CA LEU A 96 -15.73 -35.01 -4.28
C LEU A 96 -16.29 -36.07 -3.32
N ASN A 97 -15.40 -36.76 -2.60
CA ASN A 97 -15.81 -37.80 -1.67
C ASN A 97 -16.40 -37.19 -0.37
N SER A 98 -17.71 -37.36 -0.16
CA SER A 98 -18.42 -36.88 1.03
C SER A 98 -18.01 -37.60 2.33
N SER A 99 -17.38 -38.78 2.24
CA SER A 99 -17.01 -39.60 3.41
C SER A 99 -15.65 -39.21 4.04
N ASP A 100 -14.90 -38.30 3.42
CA ASP A 100 -13.63 -37.75 3.93
C ASP A 100 -13.86 -36.73 5.08
N SER A 101 -14.95 -36.91 5.83
CA SER A 101 -15.57 -36.14 6.94
C SER A 101 -14.67 -35.68 8.10
N LEU A 102 -13.35 -35.86 8.00
CA LEU A 102 -12.36 -35.37 8.96
C LEU A 102 -11.93 -33.91 8.70
N LEU A 103 -12.19 -33.33 7.52
CA LEU A 103 -12.02 -31.89 7.28
C LEU A 103 -13.40 -31.21 7.42
N GLN A 104 -13.60 -30.42 8.48
CA GLN A 104 -14.80 -29.56 8.58
C GLN A 104 -14.82 -28.57 7.40
N GLY A 105 -15.96 -28.41 6.72
CA GLY A 105 -16.16 -27.35 5.72
C GLY A 105 -16.07 -27.74 4.23
N PHE A 106 -16.11 -29.02 3.86
CA PHE A 106 -16.12 -29.42 2.43
C PHE A 106 -17.25 -28.80 1.60
N ASN A 107 -18.47 -28.79 2.14
CA ASN A 107 -19.63 -28.18 1.48
C ASN A 107 -19.49 -26.65 1.39
N ASP A 108 -18.65 -26.06 2.25
CA ASP A 108 -18.37 -24.63 2.27
C ASP A 108 -17.22 -24.23 1.33
N LEU A 109 -16.55 -25.20 0.68
CA LEU A 109 -15.49 -24.89 -0.28
C LEU A 109 -16.06 -24.02 -1.42
N PRO A 110 -15.44 -22.87 -1.70
CA PRO A 110 -15.92 -21.94 -2.70
C PRO A 110 -15.81 -22.52 -4.12
N SER A 111 -16.77 -22.19 -4.97
CA SER A 111 -16.72 -22.55 -6.39
C SER A 111 -15.61 -21.75 -7.09
N GLY A 112 -14.82 -22.39 -7.96
CA GLY A 112 -13.67 -21.72 -8.58
C GLY A 112 -12.57 -22.67 -9.07
N PRO A 113 -11.38 -22.14 -9.43
CA PRO A 113 -10.27 -22.92 -9.94
C PRO A 113 -9.64 -23.76 -8.84
N TYR A 114 -9.27 -25.01 -9.09
CA TYR A 114 -8.51 -25.87 -8.17
C TYR A 114 -7.55 -26.76 -8.97
N ILE A 115 -6.62 -27.41 -8.29
CA ILE A 115 -5.73 -28.39 -8.90
C ILE A 115 -5.93 -29.74 -8.23
N LEU A 116 -6.14 -30.77 -9.04
CA LEU A 116 -6.00 -32.15 -8.59
C LEU A 116 -4.53 -32.57 -8.73
N HIS A 117 -3.96 -33.09 -7.66
CA HIS A 117 -2.69 -33.82 -7.69
C HIS A 117 -2.94 -35.25 -7.19
N GLY A 118 -2.88 -36.19 -8.13
CA GLY A 118 -3.57 -37.47 -7.97
C GLY A 118 -5.04 -37.22 -7.63
N PRO A 119 -5.67 -38.03 -6.74
CA PRO A 119 -7.07 -37.84 -6.38
C PRO A 119 -7.32 -36.66 -5.42
N ASN A 120 -6.28 -35.95 -4.98
CA ASN A 120 -6.40 -34.93 -3.93
C ASN A 120 -6.59 -33.53 -4.52
N LEU A 121 -7.51 -32.76 -3.92
CA LEU A 121 -7.87 -31.40 -4.33
C LEU A 121 -7.10 -30.35 -3.50
N TYR A 122 -6.57 -29.34 -4.19
CA TYR A 122 -5.80 -28.23 -3.62
C TYR A 122 -6.20 -26.90 -4.27
N GLN A 123 -6.07 -25.80 -3.54
CA GLN A 123 -6.20 -24.47 -4.16
C GLN A 123 -5.11 -24.24 -5.21
N ALA A 124 -5.50 -23.60 -6.30
CA ALA A 124 -4.61 -23.06 -7.30
C ALA A 124 -4.24 -21.63 -6.92
N TRP A 125 -2.96 -21.37 -6.68
CA TRP A 125 -2.47 -20.00 -6.43
C TRP A 125 -1.60 -19.59 -7.61
N ARG A 126 -1.94 -18.52 -8.30
CA ARG A 126 -1.13 -18.03 -9.43
C ARG A 126 0.19 -17.47 -8.91
N LEU A 127 1.28 -17.78 -9.60
CA LEU A 127 2.61 -17.23 -9.32
C LEU A 127 2.88 -16.06 -10.25
N TYR A 128 2.78 -14.84 -9.73
CA TYR A 128 3.15 -13.62 -10.47
C TYR A 128 4.65 -13.35 -10.34
N GLU A 129 5.26 -12.82 -11.39
CA GLU A 129 6.66 -12.40 -11.35
C GLU A 129 6.79 -11.00 -10.73
N ASP A 130 7.69 -10.84 -9.76
CA ASP A 130 8.06 -9.55 -9.17
C ASP A 130 9.01 -8.77 -10.10
N GLU A 131 8.53 -8.40 -11.29
CA GLU A 131 9.28 -7.67 -12.32
C GLU A 131 9.86 -6.34 -11.83
N TYR A 132 9.19 -5.68 -10.89
CA TYR A 132 9.63 -4.42 -10.32
C TYR A 132 10.51 -4.59 -9.09
N ASP A 133 10.78 -5.82 -8.67
CA ASP A 133 11.56 -6.15 -7.47
C ASP A 133 11.09 -5.35 -6.24
N ALA A 134 9.76 -5.26 -6.11
CA ALA A 134 9.05 -4.50 -5.09
C ALA A 134 8.92 -5.28 -3.78
N PHE A 135 8.92 -6.61 -3.86
CA PHE A 135 8.78 -7.49 -2.71
C PHE A 135 10.13 -7.93 -2.16
N VAL A 136 10.18 -8.09 -0.84
CA VAL A 136 11.23 -8.89 -0.19
C VAL A 136 10.98 -10.36 -0.56
N PHE A 137 9.73 -10.82 -0.36
CA PHE A 137 9.24 -12.13 -0.79
C PHE A 137 7.70 -12.19 -0.76
N GLY A 138 7.15 -13.18 -1.47
CA GLY A 138 5.75 -13.60 -1.33
C GLY A 138 5.56 -14.56 -0.15
N VAL A 139 4.34 -14.61 0.40
CA VAL A 139 4.01 -15.49 1.52
C VAL A 139 2.81 -16.37 1.20
N ILE A 140 2.76 -17.55 1.82
CA ILE A 140 1.60 -18.43 1.81
C ILE A 140 1.16 -18.70 3.24
N SER A 141 -0.16 -18.78 3.44
CA SER A 141 -0.71 -19.21 4.71
C SER A 141 -0.47 -20.71 4.91
N GLU A 142 -0.18 -21.15 6.13
CA GLU A 142 -0.14 -22.58 6.46
C GLU A 142 -1.55 -23.19 6.54
N ASP A 143 -2.56 -22.37 6.87
CA ASP A 143 -3.99 -22.73 6.85
C ASP A 143 -4.82 -21.67 6.12
N VAL A 144 -5.42 -22.05 4.99
CA VAL A 144 -6.26 -21.15 4.18
C VAL A 144 -7.58 -20.79 4.86
N ASN A 145 -8.02 -21.56 5.85
CA ASN A 145 -9.26 -21.31 6.59
C ASN A 145 -9.05 -20.40 7.80
N ALA A 146 -7.85 -20.45 8.40
CA ALA A 146 -7.44 -19.66 9.55
C ALA A 146 -6.00 -19.14 9.35
N PRO A 147 -5.81 -18.09 8.53
CA PRO A 147 -4.48 -17.66 8.12
C PRO A 147 -3.76 -16.85 9.21
N GLU A 148 -3.28 -17.55 10.24
CA GLU A 148 -2.53 -16.97 11.35
C GLU A 148 -1.02 -17.02 11.08
N GLN A 149 -0.53 -18.20 10.72
CA GLN A 149 0.88 -18.47 10.46
C GLN A 149 1.18 -18.53 8.96
N PHE A 150 2.30 -17.92 8.57
CA PHE A 150 2.73 -17.83 7.19
C PHE A 150 4.10 -18.45 6.99
N ARG A 151 4.42 -18.77 5.74
CA ARG A 151 5.76 -19.16 5.30
C ARG A 151 6.16 -18.45 4.02
N VAL A 152 7.45 -18.24 3.85
CA VAL A 152 8.03 -17.65 2.64
C VAL A 152 7.88 -18.61 1.45
N LEU A 153 7.46 -18.06 0.29
CA LEU A 153 7.61 -18.77 -0.98
C LEU A 153 9.01 -18.55 -1.55
N ASN A 154 9.82 -19.60 -1.53
CA ASN A 154 11.14 -19.63 -2.16
C ASN A 154 11.00 -20.15 -3.61
N ALA A 155 10.41 -19.35 -4.50
CA ALA A 155 10.29 -19.66 -5.92
C ALA A 155 10.71 -18.47 -6.78
N LEU A 156 11.31 -18.76 -7.93
CA LEU A 156 11.72 -17.81 -8.94
C LEU A 156 10.95 -18.07 -10.24
N SER A 157 10.89 -17.04 -11.09
CA SER A 157 10.47 -17.16 -12.48
C SER A 157 11.29 -18.21 -13.23
N THR A 158 10.78 -18.71 -14.37
CA THR A 158 11.44 -19.77 -15.16
C THR A 158 12.84 -19.38 -15.63
N ASN A 159 13.11 -18.10 -15.85
CA ASN A 159 14.43 -17.57 -16.22
C ASN A 159 15.32 -17.27 -15.00
N GLY A 160 14.82 -17.44 -13.77
CA GLY A 160 15.54 -17.18 -12.53
C GLY A 160 15.75 -15.70 -12.19
N LEU A 161 15.12 -14.77 -12.91
CA LEU A 161 15.36 -13.33 -12.75
C LEU A 161 14.49 -12.68 -11.68
N HIS A 162 13.26 -13.15 -11.51
CA HIS A 162 12.25 -12.50 -10.67
C HIS A 162 11.77 -13.45 -9.57
N LYS A 163 11.47 -12.91 -8.40
CA LYS A 163 10.78 -13.66 -7.34
C LYS A 163 9.35 -13.96 -7.77
N SER A 164 8.80 -15.09 -7.34
CA SER A 164 7.39 -15.39 -7.55
C SER A 164 6.57 -14.95 -6.34
N ILE A 165 5.46 -14.26 -6.59
CA ILE A 165 4.47 -13.87 -5.57
C ILE A 165 3.25 -14.78 -5.72
N PRO A 166 2.90 -15.58 -4.69
CA PRO A 166 1.78 -16.50 -4.77
C PRO A 166 0.49 -15.77 -4.42
N VAL A 167 -0.50 -15.88 -5.30
CA VAL A 167 -1.73 -15.12 -5.22
C VAL A 167 -2.93 -16.07 -5.36
N PRO A 168 -3.78 -16.20 -4.33
CA PRO A 168 -4.98 -17.04 -4.38
C PRO A 168 -6.06 -16.42 -5.27
N SER A 169 -6.95 -17.24 -5.81
CA SER A 169 -8.12 -16.79 -6.57
C SER A 169 -9.02 -15.89 -5.72
N ARG A 170 -9.57 -14.82 -6.33
CA ARG A 170 -10.60 -13.97 -5.67
C ARG A 170 -11.87 -14.77 -5.36
N LEU A 171 -12.11 -15.83 -6.12
CA LEU A 171 -13.28 -16.69 -5.99
C LEU A 171 -13.28 -17.51 -4.69
N TYR A 172 -12.15 -17.62 -4.01
CA TYR A 172 -12.06 -18.35 -2.74
C TYR A 172 -12.67 -17.62 -1.54
N HIS A 173 -13.11 -16.39 -1.73
CA HIS A 173 -13.58 -15.55 -0.65
C HIS A 173 -15.05 -15.24 -0.83
N ARG A 174 -15.80 -15.30 0.27
CA ARG A 174 -17.19 -14.83 0.29
C ARG A 174 -17.21 -13.32 0.05
N HIS A 175 -18.33 -12.81 -0.45
CA HIS A 175 -18.52 -11.37 -0.55
C HIS A 175 -18.29 -10.67 0.79
N PRO A 176 -17.77 -9.43 0.78
CA PRO A 176 -17.61 -8.62 1.98
C PRO A 176 -18.86 -8.58 2.84
N SER A 177 -18.66 -8.60 4.16
CA SER A 177 -19.73 -8.52 5.16
C SER A 177 -19.34 -7.55 6.28
N PRO A 178 -20.26 -7.10 7.13
CA PRO A 178 -19.92 -6.19 8.25
C PRO A 178 -18.82 -6.72 9.17
N SER A 179 -18.70 -8.05 9.36
CA SER A 179 -17.65 -8.66 10.19
C SER A 179 -16.35 -8.93 9.43
N LYS A 180 -16.42 -9.12 8.10
CA LYS A 180 -15.27 -9.32 7.21
C LYS A 180 -15.34 -8.36 6.02
N PRO A 181 -15.18 -7.05 6.23
CA PRO A 181 -15.31 -6.05 5.16
C PRO A 181 -14.19 -6.14 4.12
N LEU A 182 -13.06 -6.78 4.45
CA LEU A 182 -11.92 -6.95 3.55
C LEU A 182 -11.84 -8.36 2.95
N SER A 183 -12.93 -9.14 3.01
CA SER A 183 -12.97 -10.51 2.50
C SER A 183 -12.50 -10.59 1.04
N GLY A 184 -11.36 -11.24 0.82
CA GLY A 184 -10.76 -11.44 -0.51
C GLY A 184 -9.95 -10.26 -1.05
N VAL A 185 -9.83 -9.17 -0.29
CA VAL A 185 -9.00 -8.02 -0.64
C VAL A 185 -7.53 -8.41 -0.44
N ARG A 186 -6.79 -8.49 -1.55
CA ARG A 186 -5.34 -8.77 -1.54
C ARG A 186 -4.56 -7.54 -1.11
N VAL A 187 -3.70 -7.71 -0.11
CA VAL A 187 -2.86 -6.64 0.43
C VAL A 187 -1.43 -7.12 0.58
N SER A 188 -0.46 -6.24 0.32
CA SER A 188 0.90 -6.42 0.81
C SER A 188 1.11 -5.63 2.10
N ILE A 189 2.05 -6.09 2.92
CA ILE A 189 2.46 -5.37 4.13
C ILE A 189 3.92 -4.94 4.00
N CYS A 190 4.29 -3.82 4.62
CA CYS A 190 5.70 -3.41 4.65
C CYS A 190 6.56 -4.42 5.41
N ASP A 191 7.83 -4.57 5.01
CA ASP A 191 8.74 -5.53 5.64
C ASP A 191 9.05 -5.24 7.12
N SER A 192 8.95 -3.98 7.57
CA SER A 192 9.09 -3.62 8.98
C SER A 192 7.97 -4.15 9.87
N ALA A 193 6.82 -4.52 9.30
CA ALA A 193 5.73 -5.13 10.05
C ALA A 193 6.00 -6.62 10.29
N SER A 194 5.87 -7.03 11.55
CA SER A 194 5.98 -8.44 11.92
C SER A 194 4.79 -9.23 11.35
N LEU A 195 5.08 -10.40 10.79
CA LEU A 195 4.11 -11.36 10.28
C LEU A 195 4.54 -12.75 10.75
N GLU A 196 3.65 -13.39 11.49
CA GLU A 196 3.92 -14.68 12.14
C GLU A 196 4.42 -15.73 11.14
N GLY A 197 5.54 -16.37 11.48
CA GLY A 197 6.16 -17.42 10.66
C GLY A 197 7.10 -16.93 9.57
N VAL A 198 7.31 -15.62 9.40
CA VAL A 198 8.33 -15.06 8.48
C VAL A 198 9.25 -14.02 9.15
N GLY A 199 10.49 -13.92 8.69
CA GLY A 199 11.47 -12.94 9.19
C GLY A 199 11.27 -11.54 8.61
N THR A 200 11.82 -10.51 9.25
CA THR A 200 11.85 -9.12 8.77
C THR A 200 13.28 -8.75 8.42
N THR A 201 13.50 -8.13 7.26
CA THR A 201 14.83 -7.88 6.70
C THR A 201 15.31 -6.44 6.87
N LEU A 202 14.37 -5.48 6.90
CA LEU A 202 14.61 -4.04 6.84
C LEU A 202 15.54 -3.63 5.69
N SER A 203 15.54 -4.40 4.59
CA SER A 203 16.47 -4.22 3.46
C SER A 203 17.95 -4.13 3.92
N SER A 204 18.33 -4.88 4.97
CA SER A 204 19.66 -4.86 5.57
C SER A 204 20.19 -6.27 5.83
N ALA A 205 21.34 -6.59 5.23
CA ALA A 205 22.02 -7.86 5.46
C ALA A 205 22.51 -8.01 6.91
N SER A 206 22.89 -6.90 7.56
CA SER A 206 23.28 -6.92 8.96
C SER A 206 22.11 -7.24 9.89
N TRP A 207 20.92 -6.73 9.58
CA TRP A 207 19.71 -7.02 10.34
C TRP A 207 19.33 -8.50 10.24
N GLU A 208 19.24 -9.03 9.02
CA GLU A 208 18.94 -10.45 8.77
C GLU A 208 19.94 -11.40 9.45
N LEU A 209 21.23 -11.07 9.40
CA LEU A 209 22.27 -11.91 10.01
C LEU A 209 22.14 -11.99 11.54
N LEU A 210 21.69 -10.92 12.19
CA LEU A 210 21.46 -10.90 13.62
C LEU A 210 20.16 -11.61 14.01
N HIS A 211 19.10 -11.39 13.21
CA HIS A 211 17.74 -11.87 13.44
C HIS A 211 17.29 -12.86 12.34
N PRO A 212 17.85 -14.08 12.29
CA PRO A 212 17.47 -15.08 11.29
C PRO A 212 16.13 -15.76 11.59
N GLU A 213 15.65 -15.64 12.83
CA GLU A 213 14.44 -16.32 13.29
C GLU A 213 13.18 -15.61 12.76
N PRO A 214 12.14 -16.37 12.35
CA PRO A 214 10.85 -15.79 11.99
C PRO A 214 10.16 -15.10 13.16
N ALA A 215 9.25 -14.17 12.88
CA ALA A 215 8.42 -13.56 13.92
C ALA A 215 7.49 -14.60 14.57
N GLU A 216 7.39 -14.56 15.90
CA GLU A 216 6.49 -15.42 16.67
C GLU A 216 5.03 -14.96 16.60
N GLU A 217 4.81 -13.65 16.39
CA GLU A 217 3.48 -13.05 16.32
C GLU A 217 3.42 -12.00 15.21
N SER A 218 2.23 -11.84 14.64
CA SER A 218 1.95 -10.76 13.69
C SER A 218 1.74 -9.43 14.44
N ALA A 219 2.17 -8.32 13.84
CA ALA A 219 1.87 -6.99 14.37
C ALA A 219 0.35 -6.79 14.49
N HIS A 220 -0.09 -6.04 15.50
CA HIS A 220 -1.52 -5.91 15.82
C HIS A 220 -2.37 -5.43 14.63
N PHE A 221 -1.87 -4.46 13.85
CA PHE A 221 -2.60 -3.97 12.67
C PHE A 221 -2.66 -5.03 11.55
N VAL A 222 -1.64 -5.88 11.40
CA VAL A 222 -1.64 -7.01 10.45
C VAL A 222 -2.66 -8.04 10.89
N ARG A 223 -2.71 -8.36 12.19
CA ARG A 223 -3.73 -9.25 12.74
C ARG A 223 -5.14 -8.71 12.48
N ARG A 224 -5.34 -7.41 12.69
CA ARG A 224 -6.61 -6.75 12.38
C ARG A 224 -7.01 -6.91 10.91
N LEU A 225 -6.07 -6.76 9.97
CA LEU A 225 -6.34 -6.99 8.53
C LEU A 225 -6.81 -8.42 8.26
N ILE A 226 -6.11 -9.40 8.84
CA ILE A 226 -6.44 -10.83 8.71
C ILE A 226 -7.85 -11.11 9.26
N ASP A 227 -8.16 -10.61 10.46
CA ASP A 227 -9.47 -10.81 11.11
C ASP A 227 -10.62 -10.20 10.28
N LEU A 228 -10.36 -9.10 9.56
CA LEU A 228 -11.29 -8.45 8.65
C LEU A 228 -11.43 -9.16 7.28
N GLY A 229 -10.66 -10.22 7.05
CA GLY A 229 -10.73 -11.06 5.85
C GLY A 229 -9.75 -10.70 4.72
N ALA A 230 -8.81 -9.78 4.97
CA ALA A 230 -7.79 -9.43 3.98
C ALA A 230 -6.83 -10.61 3.72
N VAL A 231 -6.29 -10.66 2.50
CA VAL A 231 -5.37 -11.70 2.05
C VAL A 231 -3.97 -11.12 1.94
N ILE A 232 -3.08 -11.50 2.87
CA ILE A 232 -1.68 -11.07 2.83
C ILE A 232 -0.94 -11.90 1.77
N VAL A 233 -0.41 -11.23 0.74
CA VAL A 233 0.28 -11.91 -0.39
C VAL A 233 1.81 -11.86 -0.30
N GLY A 234 2.36 -10.94 0.49
CA GLY A 234 3.81 -10.78 0.62
C GLY A 234 4.23 -9.56 1.41
N LYS A 235 5.54 -9.47 1.67
CA LYS A 235 6.18 -8.33 2.31
C LYS A 235 6.89 -7.45 1.29
N THR A 236 6.59 -6.16 1.28
CA THR A 236 7.18 -5.18 0.37
C THR A 236 8.38 -4.47 1.00
N LYS A 237 9.38 -4.14 0.16
CA LYS A 237 10.62 -3.51 0.61
C LYS A 237 10.37 -2.15 1.25
N VAL A 238 11.07 -1.93 2.36
CA VAL A 238 11.24 -0.62 3.01
C VAL A 238 12.63 -0.06 2.68
N PRO A 239 12.89 1.24 2.85
CA PRO A 239 14.25 1.77 2.74
C PRO A 239 15.18 1.03 3.73
N PRO A 240 16.48 0.87 3.43
CA PRO A 240 17.43 0.21 4.33
C PRO A 240 17.38 0.80 5.74
N MET A 241 17.16 -0.05 6.75
CA MET A 241 16.94 0.37 8.15
C MET A 241 15.85 1.46 8.29
N GLU A 242 14.85 1.44 7.40
CA GLU A 242 13.67 2.33 7.33
C GLU A 242 13.97 3.82 7.05
N SER A 243 15.24 4.21 6.97
CA SER A 243 15.66 5.61 6.84
C SER A 243 16.63 5.86 5.68
N GLY A 244 17.20 4.78 5.14
CA GLY A 244 18.31 4.87 4.22
C GLY A 244 17.92 5.28 2.80
N GLN A 245 18.87 5.87 2.08
CA GLN A 245 18.66 6.27 0.68
C GLN A 245 19.44 5.40 -0.31
N GLU A 246 20.53 4.77 0.17
CA GLU A 246 21.38 3.92 -0.65
C GLU A 246 21.02 2.45 -0.48
N TRP A 247 20.63 1.83 -1.58
CA TRP A 247 20.27 0.42 -1.69
C TRP A 247 21.53 -0.45 -1.87
N VAL A 248 22.34 -0.54 -0.81
CA VAL A 248 23.65 -1.23 -0.84
C VAL A 248 23.51 -2.76 -0.71
N ASP A 249 22.71 -3.21 0.26
CA ASP A 249 22.58 -4.64 0.58
C ASP A 249 21.57 -5.36 -0.34
N VAL A 250 20.53 -4.65 -0.77
CA VAL A 250 19.49 -5.16 -1.66
C VAL A 250 19.19 -4.14 -2.76
N PRO A 251 18.81 -4.56 -3.98
CA PRO A 251 18.45 -3.64 -5.05
C PRO A 251 17.17 -2.84 -4.76
N ALA A 252 17.17 -1.57 -5.15
CA ALA A 252 16.01 -0.69 -5.09
C ALA A 252 14.89 -1.17 -6.04
N PRO A 253 13.60 -1.06 -5.64
CA PRO A 253 12.47 -1.29 -6.54
C PRO A 253 12.57 -0.48 -7.85
N TRP A 254 12.01 -1.02 -8.93
CA TRP A 254 11.90 -0.35 -10.22
C TRP A 254 10.59 0.42 -10.30
N ASN A 255 10.65 1.75 -10.24
CA ASN A 255 9.47 2.60 -10.33
C ASN A 255 8.81 2.41 -11.72
N PRO A 256 7.54 1.94 -11.80
CA PRO A 256 6.89 1.64 -13.08
C PRO A 256 6.48 2.89 -13.87
N ARG A 257 6.55 4.08 -13.26
CA ARG A 257 6.13 5.34 -13.89
C ARG A 257 7.16 5.84 -14.89
N ALA A 258 6.67 6.65 -15.83
CA ALA A 258 7.47 7.31 -16.86
C ALA A 258 8.32 6.30 -17.66
N ASP A 259 9.64 6.43 -17.59
CA ASP A 259 10.61 5.60 -18.32
C ASP A 259 11.00 4.30 -17.59
N GLY A 260 10.51 4.06 -16.37
CA GLY A 260 10.89 2.89 -15.58
C GLY A 260 12.19 3.05 -14.78
N TYR A 261 12.87 4.21 -14.89
CA TYR A 261 14.19 4.44 -14.29
C TYR A 261 14.20 5.58 -13.25
N GLN A 262 13.03 6.12 -12.94
CA GLN A 262 12.87 7.03 -11.81
C GLN A 262 13.24 6.32 -10.50
N ARG A 263 13.73 7.09 -9.54
CA ARG A 263 14.00 6.58 -8.20
C ARG A 263 12.70 6.17 -7.51
N ALA A 264 12.82 5.18 -6.64
CA ALA A 264 11.78 4.79 -5.70
C ALA A 264 12.08 5.43 -4.34
N ASP A 265 12.05 6.77 -4.29
CA ASP A 265 12.34 7.56 -3.09
C ASP A 265 11.04 7.85 -2.33
N ASP A 266 10.49 6.82 -1.68
CA ASP A 266 9.32 6.94 -0.81
C ASP A 266 9.63 6.30 0.55
N SER A 267 8.84 6.61 1.60
CA SER A 267 8.92 5.89 2.88
C SER A 267 8.55 4.42 2.74
N SER A 268 7.73 4.08 1.75
CA SER A 268 7.21 2.74 1.48
C SER A 268 7.43 2.34 0.01
N PRO A 269 8.68 2.31 -0.48
CA PRO A 269 9.01 2.27 -1.90
C PRO A 269 8.57 0.96 -2.57
N GLY A 270 8.66 -0.18 -1.89
CA GLY A 270 8.15 -1.45 -2.40
C GLY A 270 6.61 -1.45 -2.50
N ALA A 271 5.92 -0.93 -1.49
CA ALA A 271 4.46 -0.85 -1.47
C ALA A 271 3.92 0.06 -2.60
N VAL A 272 4.49 1.27 -2.71
CA VAL A 272 4.17 2.23 -3.79
C VAL A 272 4.44 1.62 -5.16
N THR A 273 5.59 0.97 -5.35
CA THR A 273 5.94 0.32 -6.61
C THR A 273 4.99 -0.82 -6.96
N ALA A 274 4.67 -1.68 -6.00
CA ALA A 274 3.77 -2.80 -6.21
C ALA A 274 2.36 -2.34 -6.58
N VAL A 275 1.82 -1.34 -5.85
CA VAL A 275 0.51 -0.74 -6.14
C VAL A 275 0.55 0.10 -7.42
N ALA A 276 1.67 0.67 -7.84
CA ALA A 276 1.75 1.35 -9.13
C ALA A 276 1.90 0.38 -10.31
N GLY A 277 2.50 -0.79 -10.10
CA GLY A 277 2.94 -1.69 -11.16
C GLY A 277 2.04 -2.90 -11.41
N TYR A 278 1.37 -3.45 -10.39
CA TYR A 278 0.69 -4.73 -10.48
C TYR A 278 -0.84 -4.62 -10.50
N PRO A 279 -1.52 -4.94 -11.62
CA PRO A 279 -2.98 -4.92 -11.69
C PRO A 279 -3.65 -5.80 -10.63
N TRP A 280 -3.04 -6.93 -10.30
CA TRP A 280 -3.56 -7.91 -9.35
C TRP A 280 -3.47 -7.49 -7.88
N LEU A 281 -2.74 -6.40 -7.56
CA LEU A 281 -2.58 -5.83 -6.22
C LEU A 281 -3.03 -4.37 -6.20
N GLN A 282 -4.14 -4.06 -5.53
CA GLN A 282 -4.68 -2.70 -5.44
C GLN A 282 -4.24 -1.96 -4.17
N HIS A 283 -3.90 -2.71 -3.11
CA HIS A 283 -3.67 -2.16 -1.79
C HIS A 283 -2.36 -2.63 -1.18
N ALA A 284 -1.73 -1.73 -0.44
CA ALA A 284 -0.61 -2.04 0.43
C ALA A 284 -0.73 -1.25 1.73
N LEU A 285 -0.26 -1.83 2.83
CA LEU A 285 -0.28 -1.19 4.14
C LEU A 285 1.11 -1.23 4.77
N GLY A 286 1.44 -0.20 5.54
CA GLY A 286 2.68 -0.16 6.27
C GLY A 286 2.61 0.56 7.60
N GLU A 287 3.59 0.29 8.44
CA GLU A 287 3.85 1.09 9.64
C GLU A 287 4.58 2.36 9.23
N HIS A 288 4.03 3.51 9.64
CA HIS A 288 4.73 4.75 9.46
C HIS A 288 5.76 4.92 10.57
N VAL A 289 7.04 4.92 10.20
CA VAL A 289 8.15 5.28 11.09
C VAL A 289 8.65 6.66 10.70
N VAL A 290 8.54 7.58 11.65
CA VAL A 290 8.83 9.02 11.48
C VAL A 290 10.34 9.26 11.19
N GLY A 291 11.19 8.21 11.19
CA GLY A 291 12.59 8.23 10.75
C GLY A 291 12.82 8.33 9.23
N ALA A 292 11.77 8.17 8.41
CA ALA A 292 11.86 8.41 6.97
C ALA A 292 11.86 9.92 6.66
N LEU A 293 12.93 10.62 7.06
CA LEU A 293 13.34 11.93 6.52
C LEU A 293 13.74 11.86 5.03
N ALA A 294 13.61 10.68 4.41
CA ALA A 294 13.92 10.50 3.00
C ALA A 294 12.88 11.25 2.17
N ASN A 295 13.38 12.15 1.34
CA ASN A 295 12.71 12.83 0.24
C ASN A 295 11.44 12.10 -0.18
N THR A 296 10.27 12.64 0.12
CA THR A 296 9.01 12.15 -0.47
C THR A 296 8.71 12.84 -1.80
N ALA A 297 9.78 13.37 -2.43
CA ALA A 297 9.74 13.96 -3.74
C ALA A 297 9.52 12.84 -4.78
N MET A 298 8.30 12.80 -5.28
CA MET A 298 7.80 11.99 -6.40
C MET A 298 7.21 10.63 -6.03
N PRO A 299 5.87 10.55 -5.93
CA PRO A 299 5.18 9.32 -5.62
C PRO A 299 5.20 8.43 -6.86
N GLY A 300 5.14 7.12 -6.69
CA GLY A 300 4.76 6.21 -7.77
C GLY A 300 3.36 6.46 -8.32
N GLY A 301 2.80 7.68 -8.23
CA GLY A 301 1.48 8.06 -8.70
C GLY A 301 0.41 7.18 -8.10
N VAL A 302 0.38 7.08 -6.77
CA VAL A 302 -0.61 6.32 -5.99
C VAL A 302 -1.15 7.18 -4.86
N TYR A 303 -2.38 6.94 -4.43
CA TYR A 303 -2.91 7.58 -3.24
C TYR A 303 -2.28 6.95 -2.00
N SER A 304 -1.89 7.79 -1.03
CA SER A 304 -1.44 7.34 0.28
C SER A 304 -2.16 8.12 1.36
N LEU A 305 -2.77 7.41 2.31
CA LEU A 305 -3.34 7.97 3.51
C LEU A 305 -2.43 7.61 4.68
N ARG A 306 -1.82 8.63 5.28
CA ARG A 306 -1.12 8.51 6.55
C ARG A 306 -2.03 8.97 7.67
N LEU A 307 -2.09 8.15 8.71
CA LEU A 307 -2.83 8.48 9.91
C LEU A 307 -1.96 8.39 11.14
N PRO A 308 -2.02 9.39 12.02
CA PRO A 308 -1.50 9.22 13.37
C PRO A 308 -2.28 8.08 14.02
N LEU A 309 -1.65 7.30 14.89
CA LEU A 309 -2.39 6.40 15.78
C LEU A 309 -2.65 7.12 17.12
N PRO A 310 -3.88 7.63 17.37
CA PRO A 310 -4.36 7.74 18.73
C PRO A 310 -5.73 7.04 18.93
N THR A 311 -5.88 6.34 20.06
CA THR A 311 -7.12 5.73 20.60
C THR A 311 -7.60 4.40 20.00
N VAL A 312 -6.72 3.40 19.87
CA VAL A 312 -7.17 2.01 20.12
C VAL A 312 -7.21 1.82 21.64
N PRO A 313 -8.32 1.35 22.24
CA PRO A 313 -8.38 1.12 23.68
C PRO A 313 -7.37 0.04 24.07
N LYS A 314 -6.43 0.43 24.94
CA LYS A 314 -5.52 -0.44 25.71
C LYS A 314 -4.98 -1.67 24.96
N LEU A 315 -3.82 -1.53 24.33
CA LEU A 315 -2.84 -2.61 24.34
C LEU A 315 -1.64 -2.16 25.17
N GLU A 316 -1.46 -2.84 26.30
CA GLU A 316 -0.33 -2.70 27.22
C GLU A 316 0.85 -3.52 26.63
N ASP A 317 2.06 -2.95 26.71
CA ASP A 317 3.37 -3.63 26.63
C ASP A 317 4.14 -3.87 25.31
N ILE A 318 3.88 -3.16 24.19
CA ILE A 318 4.77 -3.22 22.99
C ILE A 318 5.12 -1.80 22.46
N PRO A 319 6.35 -1.51 22.00
CA PRO A 319 6.69 -0.25 21.33
C PRO A 319 5.71 0.02 20.18
N ARG A 320 4.97 1.12 20.28
CA ARG A 320 3.84 1.43 19.38
C ARG A 320 4.35 1.84 17.99
N PRO A 321 3.75 1.36 16.89
CA PRO A 321 3.84 2.06 15.62
C PRO A 321 3.23 3.46 15.78
N GLU A 322 3.90 4.48 15.23
CA GLU A 322 3.52 5.90 15.42
C GLU A 322 2.37 6.30 14.48
N GLY A 323 2.15 5.54 13.40
CA GLY A 323 1.04 5.70 12.46
C GLY A 323 0.87 4.51 11.52
N VAL A 324 -0.24 4.47 10.78
CA VAL A 324 -0.46 3.52 9.67
C VAL A 324 -0.49 4.30 8.36
N GLU A 325 0.18 3.75 7.35
CA GLU A 325 0.08 4.20 5.96
C GLU A 325 -0.74 3.19 5.15
N ILE A 326 -1.76 3.68 4.44
CA ILE A 326 -2.59 2.88 3.54
C ILE A 326 -2.39 3.43 2.13
N ILE A 327 -2.00 2.55 1.20
CA ILE A 327 -1.71 2.91 -0.18
C ILE A 327 -2.72 2.23 -1.10
N SER A 328 -3.25 2.98 -2.07
CA SER A 328 -4.26 2.51 -3.02
C SER A 328 -4.11 3.20 -4.38
N ARG A 329 -4.65 2.57 -5.43
CA ARG A 329 -4.87 3.22 -6.73
C ARG A 329 -6.23 3.91 -6.86
N GLU A 330 -7.13 3.73 -5.90
CA GLU A 330 -8.48 4.28 -5.94
C GLU A 330 -8.86 4.92 -4.60
N LEU A 331 -9.42 6.15 -4.64
CA LEU A 331 -9.83 6.90 -3.44
C LEU A 331 -10.96 6.21 -2.68
N GLN A 332 -11.94 5.66 -3.40
CA GLN A 332 -13.07 4.96 -2.78
C GLN A 332 -12.59 3.73 -2.01
N SER A 333 -11.78 2.87 -2.64
CA SER A 333 -11.22 1.70 -1.97
C SER A 333 -10.22 2.07 -0.85
N LEU A 334 -9.51 3.20 -0.97
CA LEU A 334 -8.69 3.74 0.11
C LEU A 334 -9.54 4.07 1.34
N HIS A 335 -10.69 4.72 1.13
CA HIS A 335 -11.64 5.02 2.19
C HIS A 335 -12.20 3.73 2.83
N GLU A 336 -12.59 2.74 2.02
CA GLU A 336 -13.14 1.47 2.50
C GLU A 336 -12.14 0.67 3.34
N VAL A 337 -10.88 0.59 2.90
CA VAL A 337 -9.81 -0.09 3.65
C VAL A 337 -9.51 0.66 4.95
N ALA A 338 -9.42 2.00 4.91
CA ALA A 338 -9.22 2.81 6.10
C ALA A 338 -10.37 2.62 7.11
N GLN A 339 -11.62 2.66 6.65
CA GLN A 339 -12.82 2.45 7.47
C GLN A 339 -12.81 1.07 8.13
N ALA A 340 -12.41 0.03 7.40
CA ALA A 340 -12.34 -1.33 7.92
C ALA A 340 -11.27 -1.46 9.03
N VAL A 341 -10.07 -0.93 8.79
CA VAL A 341 -8.92 -1.07 9.69
C VAL A 341 -9.10 -0.26 10.97
N LEU A 342 -9.58 0.98 10.84
CA LEU A 342 -9.60 1.97 11.94
C LEU A 342 -10.94 1.98 12.68
N GLY A 343 -11.97 1.37 12.10
CA GLY A 343 -13.34 1.43 12.61
C GLY A 343 -14.16 2.57 11.99
N PRO A 344 -15.45 2.67 12.35
CA PRO A 344 -16.30 3.71 11.82
C PRO A 344 -15.76 5.08 12.23
N GLY A 345 -15.47 5.92 11.23
CA GLY A 345 -15.37 7.37 11.45
C GLY A 345 -16.69 7.93 12.00
N SER A 346 -16.72 9.23 12.31
CA SER A 346 -17.92 9.91 12.79
C SER A 346 -19.16 9.59 11.93
N PRO A 347 -20.36 9.46 12.53
CA PRO A 347 -21.60 9.14 11.81
C PRO A 347 -21.83 10.08 10.63
N GLU A 348 -22.41 9.59 9.52
CA GLU A 348 -22.74 10.41 8.33
C GLU A 348 -23.51 11.68 8.63
N SER A 349 -24.40 11.63 9.63
CA SER A 349 -25.22 12.75 10.07
C SER A 349 -24.47 13.84 10.84
N GLU A 350 -23.21 13.60 11.23
CA GLU A 350 -22.36 14.52 11.99
C GLU A 350 -21.17 15.04 11.16
N ARG A 351 -21.02 14.63 9.89
CA ARG A 351 -19.94 15.06 9.00
C ARG A 351 -20.11 16.54 8.64
N PRO A 352 -19.30 17.44 9.20
CA PRO A 352 -19.41 18.85 8.84
C PRO A 352 -18.74 19.05 7.48
N GLN A 353 -19.36 19.83 6.60
CA GLN A 353 -18.74 20.18 5.32
C GLN A 353 -17.46 21.00 5.57
N ALA A 354 -16.42 20.78 4.77
CA ALA A 354 -15.27 21.68 4.75
C ALA A 354 -15.72 23.12 4.57
N ASN A 355 -15.31 23.99 5.49
CA ASN A 355 -15.74 25.39 5.55
C ASN A 355 -14.55 26.37 5.45
N ARG A 356 -13.32 25.84 5.37
CA ARG A 356 -12.09 26.60 5.13
C ARG A 356 -11.14 25.79 4.24
N LEU A 357 -10.59 26.45 3.22
CA LEU A 357 -9.58 25.89 2.32
C LEU A 357 -8.33 26.78 2.40
N LEU A 358 -7.21 26.21 2.82
CA LEU A 358 -5.94 26.92 2.98
C LEU A 358 -4.90 26.34 2.03
N TYR A 359 -4.20 27.20 1.28
CA TYR A 359 -3.06 26.82 0.46
C TYR A 359 -1.76 27.39 1.03
N LEU A 360 -0.81 26.52 1.41
CA LEU A 360 0.48 26.95 1.94
C LEU A 360 1.48 27.21 0.81
N THR A 361 2.05 28.41 0.79
CA THR A 361 2.91 28.89 -0.29
C THR A 361 4.41 28.70 -0.03
N ASP A 362 4.82 28.50 1.22
CA ASP A 362 6.23 28.53 1.65
C ASP A 362 6.89 27.14 1.79
N LEU A 363 6.14 26.05 1.61
CA LEU A 363 6.68 24.68 1.67
C LEU A 363 7.29 24.20 0.34
N SER A 364 6.99 24.87 -0.78
CA SER A 364 7.53 24.54 -2.12
C SER A 364 7.67 25.80 -2.96
N PRO A 365 8.58 26.72 -2.59
CA PRO A 365 8.67 28.04 -3.21
C PRO A 365 9.16 28.04 -4.67
N GLU A 366 9.77 26.94 -5.14
CA GLU A 366 10.39 26.83 -6.47
C GLU A 366 9.62 25.90 -7.42
N LEU A 367 8.28 25.91 -7.36
CA LEU A 367 7.47 25.10 -8.27
C LEU A 367 7.64 25.53 -9.74
N PRO A 368 7.93 24.59 -10.67
CA PRO A 368 7.94 24.87 -12.10
C PRO A 368 6.57 25.34 -12.60
N THR A 369 6.56 26.22 -13.61
CA THR A 369 5.34 26.87 -14.12
C THR A 369 4.22 25.90 -14.48
N GLU A 370 4.52 24.77 -15.13
CA GLU A 370 3.51 23.78 -15.49
C GLU A 370 2.89 23.12 -14.26
N GLN A 371 3.67 22.85 -13.22
CA GLN A 371 3.16 22.30 -11.96
C GLN A 371 2.33 23.34 -11.22
N SER A 372 2.76 24.61 -11.18
CA SER A 372 1.98 25.70 -10.59
C SER A 372 0.60 25.83 -11.22
N LYS A 373 0.50 25.73 -12.56
CA LYS A 373 -0.81 25.69 -13.27
C LYS A 373 -1.64 24.47 -12.87
N SER A 374 -1.04 23.30 -12.69
CA SER A 374 -1.74 22.11 -12.19
C SER A 374 -2.32 22.35 -10.78
N PHE A 375 -1.55 22.95 -9.88
CA PHE A 375 -2.04 23.30 -8.54
C PHE A 375 -3.16 24.34 -8.57
N GLU A 376 -3.06 25.38 -9.40
CA GLU A 376 -4.14 26.35 -9.60
C GLU A 376 -5.45 25.66 -10.04
N LYS A 377 -5.37 24.69 -10.94
CA LYS A 377 -6.53 23.87 -11.36
C LYS A 377 -7.10 23.06 -10.19
N LEU A 378 -6.25 22.36 -9.44
CA LEU A 378 -6.68 21.58 -8.28
C LEU A 378 -7.41 22.48 -7.26
N ILE A 379 -6.85 23.65 -6.96
CA ILE A 379 -7.46 24.59 -6.02
C ILE A 379 -8.80 25.09 -6.56
N SER A 380 -8.92 25.40 -7.86
CA SER A 380 -10.19 25.77 -8.48
C SER A 380 -11.26 24.68 -8.38
N VAL A 381 -10.88 23.40 -8.54
CA VAL A 381 -11.76 22.25 -8.33
C VAL A 381 -12.26 22.18 -6.88
N LEU A 382 -11.34 22.30 -5.92
CA LEU A 382 -11.69 22.29 -4.50
C LEU A 382 -12.57 23.50 -4.12
N GLU A 383 -12.27 24.71 -4.60
CA GLU A 383 -13.10 25.91 -4.39
C GLU A 383 -14.54 25.69 -4.88
N SER A 384 -14.68 25.16 -6.10
CA SER A 384 -15.97 24.93 -6.74
C SER A 384 -16.80 23.88 -6.02
N ALA A 385 -16.18 22.76 -5.65
CA ALA A 385 -16.84 21.67 -4.93
C ALA A 385 -17.28 22.09 -3.52
N LEU A 386 -16.42 22.84 -2.82
CA LEU A 386 -16.66 23.26 -1.44
C LEU A 386 -17.51 24.53 -1.34
N LYS A 387 -17.66 25.28 -2.44
CA LYS A 387 -18.24 26.63 -2.46
C LYS A 387 -17.49 27.58 -1.51
N LEU A 388 -16.16 27.45 -1.51
CA LEU A 388 -15.24 28.26 -0.71
C LEU A 388 -14.25 28.99 -1.61
N LYS A 389 -13.59 30.00 -1.05
CA LYS A 389 -12.39 30.61 -1.63
C LYS A 389 -11.16 30.14 -0.86
N ALA A 390 -10.12 29.78 -1.59
CA ALA A 390 -8.87 29.36 -1.00
C ALA A 390 -8.12 30.56 -0.41
N GLU A 391 -7.70 30.41 0.83
CA GLU A 391 -6.83 31.36 1.51
C GLU A 391 -5.37 30.98 1.20
N TYR A 392 -4.65 31.86 0.51
CA TYR A 392 -3.23 31.67 0.23
C TYR A 392 -2.41 32.28 1.36
N THR A 393 -1.58 31.47 2.01
CA THR A 393 -0.78 31.95 3.14
C THR A 393 0.56 31.25 3.26
N SER A 394 1.45 31.84 4.05
CA SER A 394 2.73 31.25 4.47
C SER A 394 2.65 30.93 5.95
N LEU A 395 3.18 29.76 6.35
CA LEU A 395 3.32 29.41 7.76
C LEU A 395 4.20 30.41 8.51
N ALA A 396 5.31 30.85 7.89
CA ALA A 396 6.18 31.86 8.48
C ALA A 396 5.46 33.19 8.71
N ALA A 397 4.63 33.64 7.75
CA ALA A 397 3.84 34.86 7.89
C ALA A 397 2.74 34.73 8.96
N LEU A 398 2.07 33.58 9.02
CA LEU A 398 1.09 33.30 10.07
C LEU A 398 1.74 33.29 11.46
N TRP A 399 2.89 32.64 11.61
CA TRP A 399 3.63 32.62 12.87
C TRP A 399 4.05 34.03 13.29
N ALA A 400 4.54 34.86 12.37
CA ALA A 400 4.93 36.23 12.68
C ALA A 400 3.75 37.12 13.11
N SER A 401 2.56 36.90 12.55
CA SER A 401 1.37 37.69 12.87
C SER A 401 0.59 37.17 14.09
N GLN A 402 0.62 35.86 14.34
CA GLN A 402 -0.09 35.17 15.41
C GLN A 402 0.84 34.16 16.08
N PRO A 403 1.94 34.60 16.72
CA PRO A 403 2.90 33.68 17.32
C PRO A 403 2.30 32.96 18.54
N PRO A 404 2.79 31.76 18.88
CA PRO A 404 2.41 31.13 20.13
C PRO A 404 2.87 31.97 21.33
N ASN A 405 2.12 31.85 22.44
CA ASN A 405 2.38 32.58 23.67
C ASN A 405 3.83 32.39 24.14
N GLY A 406 4.55 33.49 24.33
CA GLY A 406 5.94 33.48 24.80
C GLY A 406 7.01 33.36 23.70
N PHE A 407 6.61 33.25 22.43
CA PHE A 407 7.54 33.08 21.30
C PHE A 407 7.40 34.16 20.21
N GLY A 408 6.80 35.32 20.55
CA GLY A 408 6.55 36.40 19.58
C GLY A 408 7.79 37.06 18.98
N ASP A 409 8.94 36.92 19.63
CA ASP A 409 10.22 37.49 19.18
C ASP A 409 11.08 36.49 18.36
N VAL A 410 10.58 35.27 18.12
CA VAL A 410 11.32 34.19 17.43
C VAL A 410 10.61 33.81 16.15
N SER A 411 11.35 33.76 15.03
CA SER A 411 10.79 33.31 13.75
C SER A 411 10.48 31.81 13.77
N LEU A 412 9.50 31.35 12.99
CA LEU A 412 9.19 29.92 12.86
C LEU A 412 10.42 29.11 12.42
N GLY A 413 11.19 29.65 11.47
CA GLY A 413 12.41 29.03 10.96
C GLY A 413 13.47 28.85 12.04
N ASP A 414 13.70 29.86 12.88
CA ASP A 414 14.65 29.77 13.99
C ASP A 414 14.14 28.84 15.10
N PHE A 415 12.83 28.91 15.40
CA PHE A 415 12.19 28.10 16.42
C PHE A 415 12.26 26.60 16.12
N MET A 416 11.98 26.22 14.86
CA MET A 416 12.01 24.84 14.37
C MET A 416 13.35 24.46 13.74
N LYS A 417 14.39 25.31 13.81
CA LYS A 417 15.60 25.16 12.99
C LYS A 417 16.20 23.76 13.02
N LEU A 418 16.46 23.22 14.20
CA LEU A 418 17.05 21.88 14.36
C LEU A 418 16.13 20.89 15.08
N ALA A 419 15.03 21.37 15.67
CA ALA A 419 14.21 20.55 16.55
C ALA A 419 13.62 19.31 15.86
N PRO A 420 13.05 19.40 14.64
CA PRO A 420 12.59 18.23 13.91
C PRO A 420 13.73 17.25 13.67
N PHE A 421 14.79 17.69 12.99
CA PHE A 421 15.88 16.80 12.58
C PHE A 421 16.58 16.12 13.76
N ARG A 422 16.87 16.85 14.85
CA ARG A 422 17.46 16.30 16.08
C ARG A 422 16.57 15.26 16.75
N SER A 423 15.29 15.57 16.95
CA SER A 423 14.35 14.64 17.57
C SER A 423 14.24 13.32 16.78
N LEU A 424 14.15 13.44 15.45
CA LEU A 424 14.07 12.29 14.56
C LEU A 424 15.35 11.44 14.60
N CYS A 425 16.53 12.06 14.50
CA CYS A 425 17.81 11.36 14.57
C CYS A 425 18.02 10.72 15.95
N TYR A 426 17.69 11.42 17.04
CA TYR A 426 17.78 10.88 18.40
C TYR A 426 16.95 9.61 18.54
N ARG A 427 15.67 9.66 18.11
CA ARG A 427 14.78 8.51 18.19
C ARG A 427 15.26 7.34 17.30
N GLU A 428 15.72 7.63 16.09
CA GLU A 428 16.27 6.59 15.21
C GLU A 428 17.50 5.91 15.83
N ALA A 429 18.43 6.69 16.38
CA ALA A 429 19.61 6.17 17.09
C ALA A 429 19.20 5.31 18.31
N GLN A 430 18.20 5.74 19.09
CA GLN A 430 17.66 4.94 20.19
C GLN A 430 17.04 3.62 19.71
N LYS A 431 16.23 3.66 18.64
CA LYS A 431 15.53 2.49 18.07
C LYS A 431 16.50 1.35 17.76
N TYR A 432 17.65 1.66 17.16
CA TYR A 432 18.64 0.64 16.76
C TYR A 432 19.82 0.48 17.72
N ARG A 433 19.80 1.12 18.89
CA ARG A 433 20.90 1.03 19.86
C ARG A 433 21.13 -0.40 20.35
N GLN A 434 20.04 -1.12 20.63
CA GLN A 434 20.10 -2.51 21.08
C GLN A 434 20.62 -3.43 19.95
N PHE A 435 20.11 -3.26 18.72
CA PHE A 435 20.63 -3.95 17.53
C PHE A 435 22.14 -3.78 17.37
N GLN A 436 22.66 -2.55 17.45
CA GLN A 436 24.09 -2.28 17.30
C GLN A 436 24.92 -2.96 18.40
N LYS A 437 24.42 -2.96 19.64
CA LYS A 437 25.07 -3.64 20.77
C LYS A 437 25.12 -5.15 20.56
N ASP A 438 23.98 -5.77 20.27
CA ASP A 438 23.85 -7.22 20.10
C ASP A 438 24.67 -7.72 18.91
N TYR A 439 24.71 -6.94 17.82
CA TYR A 439 25.54 -7.25 16.66
C TYR A 439 27.04 -7.27 17.02
N ARG A 440 27.53 -6.28 17.76
CA ARG A 440 28.92 -6.23 18.23
C ARG A 440 29.26 -7.39 19.16
N GLU A 441 28.35 -7.71 20.09
CA GLU A 441 28.54 -8.81 21.04
C GLU A 441 28.60 -10.17 20.32
N LYS A 442 27.72 -10.40 19.34
CA LYS A 442 27.64 -11.67 18.60
C LYS A 442 28.74 -11.84 17.54
N PHE A 443 29.06 -10.79 16.78
CA PHE A 443 29.94 -10.88 15.61
C PHE A 443 31.30 -10.20 15.77
N HIS A 444 31.55 -9.54 16.92
CA HIS A 444 32.81 -8.85 17.22
C HIS A 444 33.22 -7.80 16.17
N ARG A 445 32.24 -7.18 15.52
CA ARG A 445 32.40 -6.10 14.52
C ARG A 445 31.17 -5.19 14.52
N GLU A 446 31.28 -4.00 13.95
CA GLU A 446 30.13 -3.13 13.74
C GLU A 446 29.21 -3.66 12.63
N ALA A 447 27.90 -3.46 12.79
CA ALA A 447 26.94 -3.67 11.72
C ALA A 447 27.21 -2.66 10.58
N PHE A 448 27.19 -3.14 9.34
CA PHE A 448 27.19 -2.25 8.19
C PHE A 448 25.80 -1.60 8.06
N VAL A 449 25.80 -0.29 7.83
CA VAL A 449 24.64 0.52 7.44
C VAL A 449 25.11 1.56 6.44
N GLU A 450 24.20 2.00 5.58
CA GLU A 450 24.50 2.98 4.54
C GLU A 450 24.78 4.38 5.10
N ARG A 451 25.33 5.27 4.25
CA ARG A 451 25.92 6.54 4.67
C ARG A 451 24.93 7.48 5.34
N ASN A 452 23.71 7.59 4.85
CA ASN A 452 22.68 8.48 5.40
C ASN A 452 22.14 7.96 6.74
N THR A 453 21.84 6.67 6.88
CA THR A 453 21.49 6.01 8.15
C THR A 453 22.62 6.19 9.18
N ARG A 454 23.88 5.91 8.80
CA ARG A 454 25.04 6.13 9.69
C ARG A 454 25.10 7.59 10.16
N PHE A 455 24.98 8.55 9.24
CA PHE A 455 25.02 9.97 9.57
C PHE A 455 23.94 10.36 10.59
N ARG A 456 22.70 9.87 10.41
CA ARG A 456 21.59 10.16 11.33
C ARG A 456 21.81 9.52 12.70
N TRP A 457 22.32 8.30 12.77
CA TRP A 457 22.63 7.65 14.04
C TRP A 457 23.75 8.37 14.78
N ASP A 458 24.85 8.68 14.09
CA ASP A 458 26.00 9.40 14.66
C ASP A 458 25.61 10.82 15.12
N TYR A 459 24.64 11.44 14.46
CA TYR A 459 24.08 12.73 14.87
C TYR A 459 23.17 12.56 16.09
N GLY A 460 22.26 11.58 16.06
CA GLY A 460 21.33 11.26 17.14
C GLY A 460 22.00 10.84 18.44
N ASP A 461 23.10 10.09 18.39
CA ASP A 461 23.88 9.69 19.56
C ASP A 461 24.57 10.87 20.26
N LYS A 462 24.70 12.02 19.59
CA LYS A 462 25.22 13.26 20.19
C LYS A 462 24.14 14.12 20.82
N VAL A 463 22.86 13.84 20.56
CA VAL A 463 21.73 14.56 21.14
C VAL A 463 21.50 14.02 22.56
N THR A 464 21.54 14.89 23.55
CA THR A 464 21.25 14.50 24.95
C THR A 464 19.74 14.33 25.16
N GLU A 465 19.36 13.58 26.19
CA GLU A 465 17.95 13.42 26.57
C GLU A 465 17.28 14.77 26.85
N ASP A 466 17.90 15.66 27.62
CA ASP A 466 17.41 17.03 27.87
C ASP A 466 17.20 17.82 26.58
N GLN A 467 18.11 17.65 25.63
CA GLN A 467 18.07 18.34 24.35
C GLN A 467 16.95 17.80 23.45
N ASN A 468 16.69 16.49 23.48
CA ASN A 468 15.54 15.88 22.83
C ASN A 468 14.21 16.28 23.50
N ILE A 469 14.16 16.35 24.83
CA ILE A 469 12.97 16.84 25.57
C ILE A 469 12.63 18.26 25.14
N LEU A 470 13.65 19.13 25.00
CA LEU A 470 13.45 20.48 24.47
C LEU A 470 12.92 20.47 23.03
N ASP A 471 13.47 19.64 22.15
CA ASP A 471 12.98 19.51 20.77
C ASP A 471 11.53 19.05 20.69
N LEU A 472 11.17 18.04 21.48
CA LEU A 472 9.79 17.56 21.59
C LEU A 472 8.86 18.64 22.14
N SER A 473 9.34 19.48 23.05
CA SER A 473 8.57 20.63 23.54
C SER A 473 8.32 21.67 22.43
N HIS A 474 9.31 21.95 21.57
CA HIS A 474 9.15 22.85 20.42
C HIS A 474 8.17 22.27 19.39
N ILE A 475 8.28 20.97 19.11
CA ILE A 475 7.35 20.25 18.23
C ILE A 475 5.93 20.30 18.81
N GLY A 476 5.77 20.12 20.12
CA GLY A 476 4.49 20.26 20.82
C GLY A 476 3.91 21.66 20.70
N VAL A 477 4.72 22.71 20.87
CA VAL A 477 4.29 24.10 20.68
C VAL A 477 3.85 24.35 19.24
N LEU A 478 4.61 23.88 18.24
CA LEU A 478 4.23 23.98 16.83
C LEU A 478 2.88 23.30 16.57
N ARG A 479 2.68 22.10 17.09
CA ARG A 479 1.46 21.32 16.90
C ARG A 479 0.25 22.02 17.50
N SER A 480 0.34 22.46 18.76
CA SER A 480 -0.71 23.23 19.41
C SER A 480 -0.99 24.53 18.67
N TRP A 481 0.05 25.27 18.28
CA TRP A 481 -0.11 26.51 17.51
C TRP A 481 -0.80 26.28 16.16
N PHE A 482 -0.40 25.25 15.41
CA PHE A 482 -1.00 24.91 14.12
C PHE A 482 -2.47 24.53 14.31
N HIS A 483 -2.75 23.67 15.29
CA HIS A 483 -4.12 23.28 15.61
C HIS A 483 -4.98 24.50 16.01
N ASP A 484 -4.49 25.39 16.87
CA ASP A 484 -5.29 26.50 17.38
C ASP A 484 -5.43 27.65 16.37
N THR A 485 -4.40 27.92 15.56
CA THR A 485 -4.36 29.07 14.65
C THR A 485 -4.89 28.71 13.26
N ILE A 486 -4.55 27.52 12.76
CA ILE A 486 -4.88 27.09 11.40
C ILE A 486 -6.12 26.22 11.39
N LEU A 487 -6.19 25.20 12.25
CA LEU A 487 -7.39 24.37 12.34
C LEU A 487 -8.48 25.03 13.20
N ASN A 488 -8.12 25.85 14.19
CA ASN A 488 -8.98 26.67 15.06
C ASN A 488 -10.24 25.94 15.58
N GLY A 489 -10.09 24.70 16.05
CA GLY A 489 -11.21 23.87 16.53
C GLY A 489 -12.25 23.55 15.45
N ASN A 490 -11.91 23.77 14.18
CA ASN A 490 -12.75 23.56 13.03
C ASN A 490 -12.29 22.28 12.32
N PRO A 491 -12.94 21.13 12.59
CA PRO A 491 -12.49 19.82 12.15
C PRO A 491 -12.52 19.65 10.62
N THR A 492 -12.97 20.67 9.89
CA THR A 492 -13.20 20.62 8.44
C THR A 492 -12.34 21.59 7.64
N THR A 493 -11.26 22.11 8.23
CA THR A 493 -10.24 22.86 7.48
C THR A 493 -9.45 21.90 6.60
N LEU A 494 -9.32 22.20 5.30
CA LEU A 494 -8.41 21.51 4.38
C LEU A 494 -7.18 22.37 4.13
N VAL A 495 -6.01 21.86 4.47
CA VAL A 495 -4.73 22.50 4.20
C VAL A 495 -4.05 21.77 3.05
N VAL A 496 -3.85 22.46 1.93
CA VAL A 496 -3.28 21.92 0.70
C VAL A 496 -1.91 22.55 0.46
N PHE A 497 -0.95 21.74 0.06
CA PHE A 497 0.35 22.24 -0.39
C PHE A 497 1.01 21.28 -1.37
N PRO A 498 1.91 21.80 -2.22
CA PRO A 498 2.64 20.96 -3.17
C PRO A 498 3.53 19.92 -2.48
N ARG A 499 3.59 18.73 -3.07
CA ARG A 499 4.55 17.70 -2.66
C ARG A 499 5.76 17.73 -3.58
N GLY A 500 6.75 18.52 -3.20
CA GLY A 500 8.05 18.60 -3.88
C GLY A 500 8.00 19.14 -5.31
N VAL A 501 9.16 19.15 -5.96
CA VAL A 501 9.34 19.57 -7.35
C VAL A 501 9.36 18.34 -8.26
N SER A 502 8.46 18.26 -9.25
CA SER A 502 8.38 17.14 -10.20
C SER A 502 9.45 17.24 -11.30
N GLN A 503 10.72 17.15 -10.90
CA GLN A 503 11.83 16.94 -11.84
C GLN A 503 12.20 15.46 -11.85
N PRO A 504 12.64 14.91 -13.00
CA PRO A 504 13.03 13.52 -13.08
C PRO A 504 14.26 13.28 -12.19
N GLN A 505 14.21 12.24 -11.37
CA GLN A 505 15.31 11.80 -10.52
C GLN A 505 15.60 10.35 -10.87
N TYR A 506 16.75 10.07 -11.48
CA TYR A 506 17.03 8.75 -11.99
C TYR A 506 17.80 7.91 -10.98
N ARG A 507 17.52 6.61 -10.96
CA ARG A 507 18.24 5.64 -10.11
C ARG A 507 19.75 5.55 -10.37
N ARG A 508 20.22 6.07 -11.50
CA ARG A 508 21.65 6.15 -11.85
C ARG A 508 22.34 7.39 -11.27
N ASP A 509 21.57 8.38 -10.85
CA ASP A 509 22.11 9.66 -10.42
C ASP A 509 22.77 9.48 -9.05
N LYS A 510 23.90 10.17 -8.86
CA LYS A 510 24.60 10.15 -7.58
C LYS A 510 23.70 10.80 -6.52
N LEU A 511 23.59 10.14 -5.37
CA LEU A 511 22.92 10.73 -4.21
C LEU A 511 23.71 11.93 -3.68
N ASP A 512 22.98 12.93 -3.20
CA ASP A 512 23.54 14.01 -2.40
C ASP A 512 24.17 13.44 -1.12
N ASP A 513 25.23 14.10 -0.64
CA ASP A 513 25.83 13.71 0.63
C ASP A 513 24.83 13.99 1.79
N PRO A 514 24.79 13.14 2.83
CA PRO A 514 23.90 13.33 3.97
C PRO A 514 24.11 14.71 4.60
N LYS A 515 23.01 15.42 4.86
CA LYS A 515 23.02 16.78 5.43
C LYS A 515 21.99 16.94 6.52
N VAL A 516 22.25 17.88 7.43
CA VAL A 516 21.27 18.32 8.43
C VAL A 516 20.13 19.00 7.69
N ILE A 517 18.90 18.59 8.01
CA ILE A 517 17.69 19.25 7.50
C ILE A 517 17.31 20.33 8.50
N GLU A 518 17.20 21.57 8.02
CA GLU A 518 16.81 22.70 8.87
C GLU A 518 15.36 23.13 8.62
N GLY A 519 14.65 23.46 9.69
CA GLY A 519 13.30 24.01 9.65
C GLY A 519 12.21 23.01 9.30
N LEU A 520 11.12 23.53 8.70
CA LEU A 520 9.96 22.75 8.26
C LEU A 520 9.99 22.57 6.74
N THR A 521 9.86 21.33 6.29
CA THR A 521 9.72 20.97 4.88
C THR A 521 8.35 20.36 4.62
N TYR A 522 7.96 20.21 3.35
CA TYR A 522 6.69 19.57 3.00
C TYR A 522 6.62 18.10 3.44
N GLU A 523 7.76 17.42 3.61
CA GLU A 523 7.83 16.05 4.15
C GLU A 523 7.65 16.03 5.67
N LEU A 524 8.25 17.00 6.36
CA LEU A 524 8.27 17.08 7.82
C LEU A 524 6.95 17.56 8.40
N LEU A 525 6.25 18.49 7.73
CA LEU A 525 5.06 19.09 8.31
C LEU A 525 3.97 18.05 8.67
N PRO A 526 3.52 17.15 7.77
CA PRO A 526 2.52 16.13 8.13
C PRO A 526 2.97 15.23 9.28
N VAL A 527 4.26 14.90 9.30
CA VAL A 527 4.89 14.03 10.30
C VAL A 527 4.87 14.65 11.70
N LEU A 528 5.07 15.96 11.81
CA LEU A 528 5.13 16.65 13.09
C LEU A 528 3.75 16.98 13.68
N LEU A 529 2.74 17.12 12.82
CA LEU A 529 1.41 17.56 13.24
C LEU A 529 0.53 16.45 13.84
N ASP A 530 0.86 15.18 13.64
CA ASP A 530 -0.02 14.04 13.99
C ASP A 530 -1.46 14.28 13.48
N SER A 531 -1.61 14.68 12.21
CA SER A 531 -2.90 14.91 11.57
C SER A 531 -3.09 13.97 10.38
N PRO A 532 -4.34 13.59 10.03
CA PRO A 532 -4.61 12.86 8.80
C PRO A 532 -4.01 13.54 7.58
N HIS A 533 -3.21 12.81 6.81
CA HIS A 533 -2.50 13.31 5.65
C HIS A 533 -2.77 12.42 4.44
N LEU A 534 -3.35 13.03 3.40
CA LEU A 534 -3.58 12.42 2.11
C LEU A 534 -2.54 12.91 1.11
N VAL A 535 -1.89 11.96 0.44
CA VAL A 535 -1.10 12.19 -0.76
C VAL A 535 -2.00 11.97 -1.96
N LEU A 536 -2.23 13.03 -2.72
CA LEU A 536 -3.16 13.04 -3.85
C LEU A 536 -2.40 13.26 -5.17
N PRO A 537 -2.11 12.22 -5.96
CA PRO A 537 -1.84 12.39 -7.38
C PRO A 537 -3.10 12.87 -8.10
N PHE A 538 -2.96 13.96 -8.85
CA PHE A 538 -4.11 14.60 -9.51
C PHE A 538 -3.83 15.06 -10.94
N ASP A 539 -2.56 15.16 -11.33
CA ASP A 539 -2.15 15.53 -12.68
C ASP A 539 -0.81 14.85 -13.02
N GLN A 540 -0.33 15.03 -14.24
CA GLN A 540 0.98 14.58 -14.69
C GLN A 540 1.57 15.54 -15.73
N VAL A 541 2.84 15.89 -15.55
CA VAL A 541 3.54 16.88 -16.37
C VAL A 541 4.52 16.21 -17.34
N PRO A 542 4.57 16.66 -18.60
CA PRO A 542 5.49 16.11 -19.57
C PRO A 542 6.94 16.53 -19.27
N PHE A 543 7.88 15.64 -19.54
CA PHE A 543 9.30 15.94 -19.59
C PHE A 543 9.98 15.11 -20.68
N GLU A 544 11.10 15.60 -21.22
CA GLU A 544 11.92 14.82 -22.14
C GLU A 544 12.81 13.86 -21.36
N SER A 545 12.54 12.55 -21.47
CA SER A 545 13.35 11.55 -20.78
C SER A 545 14.67 11.30 -21.51
N ILE A 546 15.76 11.47 -20.78
CA ILE A 546 17.11 11.14 -21.27
C ILE A 546 17.37 9.62 -21.27
N ILE A 547 16.47 8.83 -20.69
CA ILE A 547 16.55 7.37 -20.65
C ILE A 547 15.81 6.76 -21.83
N SER A 548 14.54 7.13 -22.03
CA SER A 548 13.72 6.58 -23.11
C SER A 548 13.85 7.34 -24.43
N GLY A 549 14.42 8.56 -24.41
CA GLY A 549 14.60 9.39 -25.61
C GLY A 549 13.29 9.96 -26.18
N ARG A 550 12.23 9.99 -25.38
CA ARG A 550 10.91 10.53 -25.75
C ARG A 550 10.30 11.32 -24.60
N ALA A 551 9.23 12.05 -24.91
CA ALA A 551 8.37 12.65 -23.90
C ALA A 551 7.75 11.58 -22.99
N GLU A 552 7.98 11.74 -21.69
CA GLU A 552 7.42 10.93 -20.60
C GLU A 552 6.59 11.84 -19.68
N GLN A 553 5.85 11.25 -18.73
CA GLN A 553 4.98 11.98 -17.80
C GLN A 553 5.41 11.71 -16.36
N LEU A 554 5.64 12.78 -15.58
CA LEU A 554 5.84 12.68 -14.13
C LEU A 554 4.52 12.97 -13.40
N PRO A 555 4.10 12.11 -12.47
CA PRO A 555 2.97 12.41 -11.61
C PRO A 555 3.18 13.70 -10.81
N VAL A 556 2.16 14.55 -10.76
CA VAL A 556 2.08 15.71 -9.86
C VAL A 556 1.17 15.34 -8.71
N SER A 557 1.59 15.65 -7.49
CA SER A 557 0.83 15.29 -6.29
C SER A 557 0.78 16.40 -5.25
N ALA A 558 -0.37 16.52 -4.62
CA ALA A 558 -0.60 17.41 -3.49
C ALA A 558 -0.48 16.64 -2.17
N SER A 559 0.00 17.33 -1.14
CA SER A 559 -0.21 16.94 0.25
C SER A 559 -1.44 17.68 0.75
N ILE A 560 -2.40 16.94 1.30
CA ILE A 560 -3.63 17.48 1.88
C ILE A 560 -3.71 17.03 3.32
N ILE A 561 -3.72 17.97 4.25
CA ILE A 561 -3.95 17.72 5.67
C ILE A 561 -5.40 18.10 5.97
N GLY A 562 -6.14 17.15 6.54
CA GLY A 562 -7.47 17.38 7.08
C GLY A 562 -7.39 17.80 8.55
N GLY A 563 -8.52 18.28 9.10
CA GLY A 563 -8.69 18.32 10.56
C GLY A 563 -8.75 16.90 11.15
N ASP A 564 -9.45 16.74 12.27
CA ASP A 564 -9.40 15.49 13.04
C ASP A 564 -10.04 14.27 12.32
N SER A 565 -10.83 14.49 11.26
CA SER A 565 -11.57 13.44 10.56
C SER A 565 -10.90 13.04 9.24
N TRP A 566 -10.23 11.89 9.24
CA TRP A 566 -9.66 11.30 8.02
C TRP A 566 -10.72 10.86 7.01
N THR A 567 -11.91 10.48 7.49
CA THR A 567 -13.04 10.08 6.65
C THR A 567 -13.52 11.27 5.81
N ASP A 568 -13.70 12.42 6.46
CA ASP A 568 -14.16 13.63 5.79
C ASP A 568 -13.12 14.13 4.78
N LEU A 569 -11.83 13.99 5.09
CA LEU A 569 -10.74 14.32 4.18
C LEU A 569 -10.85 13.56 2.84
N ILE A 570 -10.94 12.23 2.87
CA ILE A 570 -10.98 11.42 1.63
C ILE A 570 -12.26 11.68 0.86
N GLN A 571 -13.41 11.68 1.54
CA GLN A 571 -14.71 11.84 0.89
C GLN A 571 -14.88 13.24 0.27
N THR A 572 -14.37 14.27 0.94
CA THR A 572 -14.39 15.63 0.41
C THR A 572 -13.56 15.75 -0.87
N VAL A 573 -12.36 15.17 -0.86
CA VAL A 573 -11.46 15.20 -2.03
C VAL A 573 -12.03 14.35 -3.17
N ASP A 574 -12.49 13.13 -2.88
CA ASP A 574 -13.13 12.23 -3.85
C ASP A 574 -14.36 12.89 -4.50
N GLY A 575 -15.25 13.47 -3.69
CA GLY A 575 -16.42 14.20 -4.17
C GLY A 575 -16.06 15.42 -5.02
N ALA A 576 -15.01 16.16 -4.66
CA ALA A 576 -14.53 17.30 -5.44
C ALA A 576 -14.03 16.86 -6.82
N LEU A 577 -13.19 15.82 -6.87
CA LEU A 577 -12.69 15.28 -8.14
C LEU A 577 -13.83 14.76 -9.03
N LYS A 578 -14.75 13.97 -8.47
CA LYS A 578 -15.94 13.47 -9.19
C LYS A 578 -16.79 14.60 -9.73
N SER A 579 -17.01 15.66 -8.96
CA SER A 579 -17.80 16.82 -9.39
C SER A 579 -17.17 17.59 -10.56
N ALA A 580 -15.83 17.53 -10.69
CA ALA A 580 -15.09 18.11 -11.80
C ALA A 580 -14.89 17.14 -12.97
N GLY A 581 -15.39 15.90 -12.89
CA GLY A 581 -15.14 14.84 -13.87
C GLY A 581 -13.68 14.38 -13.90
N TRP A 582 -12.92 14.61 -12.83
CA TRP A 582 -11.54 14.16 -12.71
C TRP A 582 -11.49 12.70 -12.24
N PRO A 583 -10.50 11.92 -12.72
CA PRO A 583 -10.34 10.53 -12.33
C PRO A 583 -10.01 10.38 -10.84
N THR A 584 -10.67 9.42 -10.19
CA THR A 584 -10.43 9.00 -8.80
C THR A 584 -9.78 7.61 -8.72
N GLU A 585 -9.48 7.03 -9.88
CA GLU A 585 -8.77 5.77 -10.06
C GLU A 585 -7.52 6.03 -10.92
N LEU A 586 -6.39 5.51 -10.46
CA LEU A 586 -5.09 5.66 -11.07
C LEU A 586 -4.74 4.41 -11.88
N SER A 587 -4.14 4.61 -13.04
CA SER A 587 -3.70 3.53 -13.92
C SER A 587 -2.45 2.83 -13.37
N VAL A 588 -2.25 1.57 -13.76
CA VAL A 588 -0.99 0.84 -13.54
C VAL A 588 0.07 1.18 -14.59
N GLY A 589 1.34 0.97 -14.26
CA GLY A 589 2.44 1.04 -15.21
C GLY A 589 2.89 2.47 -15.51
N ARG A 590 3.27 2.73 -16.76
CA ARG A 590 3.94 3.96 -17.22
C ARG A 590 3.24 5.27 -16.84
N LEU A 591 1.92 5.31 -16.92
CA LEU A 591 1.13 6.53 -16.70
C LEU A 591 0.29 6.38 -15.44
N ALA A 592 0.31 7.39 -14.56
CA ALA A 592 -0.55 7.41 -13.38
C ALA A 592 -1.99 7.75 -13.74
N LEU A 593 -2.17 8.62 -14.73
CA LEU A 593 -3.45 9.02 -15.26
C LEU A 593 -3.49 8.73 -16.77
N PRO A 594 -4.65 8.35 -17.34
CA PRO A 594 -4.80 8.31 -18.79
C PRO A 594 -4.36 9.65 -19.39
N LEU A 595 -3.60 9.60 -20.48
CA LEU A 595 -3.42 10.80 -21.30
C LEU A 595 -4.80 11.09 -21.88
N ALA A 596 -5.54 12.06 -21.31
CA ALA A 596 -6.69 12.61 -21.99
C ALA A 596 -6.25 12.95 -23.41
N GLU A 597 -7.05 12.60 -24.42
CA GLU A 597 -6.90 13.20 -25.75
C GLU A 597 -7.00 14.71 -25.55
N ARG A 598 -5.85 15.38 -25.39
CA ARG A 598 -5.72 16.80 -25.05
C ARG A 598 -6.46 17.71 -26.06
N SER A 599 -7.00 17.15 -27.14
CA SER A 599 -7.79 17.83 -28.17
C SER A 599 -9.28 18.05 -27.86
N ILE A 600 -9.92 17.34 -26.91
CA ILE A 600 -11.40 17.43 -26.75
C ILE A 600 -11.85 18.31 -25.57
N LEU A 601 -11.07 18.38 -24.49
CA LEU A 601 -11.38 19.21 -23.31
C LEU A 601 -10.90 20.67 -23.43
N GLU A 602 -9.84 20.94 -24.20
CA GLU A 602 -9.43 22.32 -24.51
C GLU A 602 -10.43 23.01 -25.46
N ALA A 603 -11.11 22.25 -26.32
CA ALA A 603 -12.15 22.78 -27.21
C ALA A 603 -13.42 23.22 -26.45
N THR A 604 -13.83 22.46 -25.43
CA THR A 604 -15.07 22.76 -24.67
C THR A 604 -14.92 23.91 -23.68
N LEU A 605 -13.70 24.19 -23.19
CA LEU A 605 -13.42 25.39 -22.38
C LEU A 605 -13.10 26.63 -23.25
N GLY A 606 -12.55 26.45 -24.45
CA GLY A 606 -12.31 27.53 -25.41
C GLY A 606 -13.60 28.09 -26.04
N GLU A 607 -14.59 27.24 -26.32
CA GLU A 607 -15.88 27.69 -26.87
C GLU A 607 -16.77 28.39 -25.83
N ALA A 608 -16.68 28.02 -24.55
CA ALA A 608 -17.42 28.69 -23.47
C ALA A 608 -16.90 30.08 -23.11
N GLN A 609 -15.67 30.44 -23.49
CA GLN A 609 -15.10 31.78 -23.33
C GLN A 609 -15.23 32.68 -24.56
N ALA A 610 -15.74 32.14 -25.69
CA ALA A 610 -15.97 32.91 -26.91
C ALA A 610 -17.44 33.41 -27.05
N GLU A 611 -18.34 32.98 -26.17
CA GLU A 611 -19.77 33.39 -26.16
C GLU A 611 -20.20 34.21 -24.92
N LEU A 612 -19.25 34.78 -24.16
CA LEU A 612 -19.48 35.83 -23.16
C LEU A 612 -18.66 37.06 -23.50
#